data_AF-A0A1V4RB65-F1
#
_entry.id   AF-A0A1V4RB65-F1
#
_cell.length_a   1.000
_cell.length_b   1.000
_cell.length_c   1.000
_cell.angle_alpha   90.00
_cell.angle_beta   90.00
_cell.angle_gamma   90.00
#
_symmetry.space_group_name_H-M   'P 1'
#
loop_
_entity.id
_entity.type
_entity.pdbx_description
1 polymer ?
#
loop_
_entity_poly.entity_id
_entity_poly.type
_entity_poly.pdbx_seq_one_letter_code
_entity_poly.pdbx_strand_id
1 'polypeptide(L)' 'FTGPRVIKQTIKEDLPKGFQTSEFNLEHGLIDMIVARQDLKEAVYKLINYLS' A
#
# COMPACT_ATOMS: atom_id res chain seq x y z
N PHE A 1 3.30 2.14 8.89
CA PHE A 1 3.68 3.26 9.76
C PHE A 1 4.97 2.93 10.52
N THR A 2 4.95 1.90 11.37
CA THR A 2 6.15 1.36 12.03
C THR A 2 6.83 0.29 11.17
N GLY A 3 8.16 0.28 11.11
CA GLY A 3 8.90 -0.72 10.33
C GLY A 3 8.71 -2.16 10.84
N PRO A 4 8.88 -3.18 9.97
CA PRO A 4 8.58 -4.58 10.28
C PRO A 4 9.37 -5.13 11.47
N ARG A 5 10.62 -4.66 11.67
CA ARG A 5 11.46 -5.06 12.80
C ARG A 5 10.83 -4.72 14.16
N VAL A 6 10.31 -3.50 14.30
CA VAL A 6 9.74 -3.03 15.57
C VAL A 6 8.45 -3.78 15.87
N ILE A 7 7.60 -3.97 14.86
CA ILE A 7 6.33 -4.71 15.02
C ILE A 7 6.62 -6.13 15.49
N LYS A 8 7.55 -6.83 14.82
CA LYS A 8 7.96 -8.20 15.17
C LYS A 8 8.43 -8.30 16.63
N GLN A 9 9.19 -7.31 17.11
CA GLN A 9 9.64 -7.25 18.50
C GLN A 9 8.49 -7.05 19.49
N THR A 10 7.47 -6.29 19.11
CA THR A 10 6.29 -6.02 19.95
C THR A 10 5.35 -7.22 20.03
N ILE A 11 4.99 -7.84 18.90
CA ILE A 11 4.03 -8.97 18.86
C ILE A 11 4.67 -10.33 19.14
N LYS A 12 6.00 -10.43 19.06
CA LYS A 12 6.78 -11.68 19.25
C LYS A 12 6.38 -12.83 18.31
N GLU A 13 5.82 -12.50 17.16
CA GLU A 13 5.39 -13.43 16.10
C GLU A 13 6.00 -13.02 14.75
N ASP A 14 6.09 -13.98 13.82
CA ASP A 14 6.53 -13.69 12.45
C ASP A 14 5.49 -12.86 11.70
N LEU A 15 5.96 -11.90 10.90
CA LEU A 15 5.08 -11.10 10.06
C LEU A 15 4.66 -11.90 8.82
N PRO A 16 3.41 -11.74 8.35
CA PRO A 16 2.97 -12.33 7.10
C PRO A 16 3.91 -12.03 5.93
N LYS A 17 3.96 -12.92 4.96
CA LYS A 17 4.74 -12.68 3.73
C LYS A 17 4.17 -11.46 3.00
N GLY A 18 5.05 -10.57 2.55
CA GLY A 18 4.65 -9.35 1.86
C GLY A 18 4.03 -8.30 2.79
N PHE A 19 4.09 -8.48 4.12
CA PHE A 19 3.60 -7.46 5.05
C PHE A 19 4.15 -6.07 4.70
N GLN A 20 3.26 -5.08 4.62
CA GLN A 20 3.53 -3.70 4.19
C GLN A 20 3.92 -3.49 2.72
N THR A 21 3.90 -4.51 1.85
CA THR A 21 3.99 -4.25 0.40
C THR A 21 2.70 -3.64 -0.12
N SER A 22 2.76 -3.06 -1.31
CA SER A 22 1.59 -2.50 -1.99
C SER A 22 0.50 -3.55 -2.19
N GLU A 23 0.88 -4.78 -2.58
CA GLU A 23 -0.05 -5.90 -2.81
C GLU A 23 -0.75 -6.31 -1.53
N PHE A 24 0.00 -6.46 -0.44
CA PHE A 24 -0.58 -6.80 0.87
C PHE A 24 -1.57 -5.74 1.33
N ASN A 25 -1.22 -4.46 1.19
CA ASN A 25 -2.09 -3.36 1.59
C ASN A 25 -3.36 -3.30 0.73
N LEU A 26 -3.27 -3.61 -0.56
CA LEU A 26 -4.43 -3.66 -1.46
C LEU A 26 -5.36 -4.82 -1.07
N GLU A 27 -4.82 -6.01 -0.84
CA GLU A 27 -5.59 -7.20 -0.42
C GLU A 27 -6.35 -6.97 0.89
N HIS A 28 -5.79 -6.18 1.81
CA HIS A 28 -6.41 -5.86 3.10
C HIS A 28 -7.26 -4.58 3.09
N GLY A 29 -7.48 -3.96 1.93
CA GLY A 29 -8.33 -2.78 1.78
C GLY A 29 -7.75 -1.49 2.38
N LEU A 30 -6.43 -1.44 2.61
CA LEU A 30 -5.74 -0.25 3.14
C LEU A 30 -5.40 0.78 2.06
N ILE A 31 -5.39 0.36 0.79
CA ILE A 31 -5.21 1.23 -0.38
C ILE A 31 -6.19 0.82 -1.49
N ASP A 32 -6.58 1.77 -2.33
CA ASP A 32 -7.58 1.52 -3.38
C ASP A 32 -6.98 0.96 -4.69
N MET A 33 -5.71 1.27 -4.98
CA MET A 33 -5.06 0.87 -6.23
C MET A 33 -3.54 0.86 -6.16
N ILE A 34 -2.92 0.06 -7.04
CA ILE A 34 -1.48 0.06 -7.31
C ILE A 34 -1.28 0.50 -8.75
N VAL A 35 -0.47 1.53 -8.98
CA VAL A 35 -0.25 2.11 -10.31
C VAL A 35 1.24 2.04 -10.66
N ALA A 36 1.54 1.52 -11.86
CA ALA A 36 2.90 1.51 -12.37
C ALA A 36 3.42 2.94 -12.57
N ARG A 37 4.72 3.14 -12.36
CA ARG A 37 5.30 4.49 -12.33
C ARG A 37 5.06 5.29 -13.61
N GLN A 38 5.10 4.64 -14.78
CA GLN A 38 4.85 5.30 -16.06
C GLN A 38 3.41 5.83 -16.22
N ASP A 39 2.44 5.24 -15.51
CA ASP A 39 1.01 5.57 -15.64
C ASP A 39 0.52 6.55 -14.57
N LEU A 40 1.38 6.91 -13.61
CA LEU A 40 1.02 7.73 -12.44
C LEU A 40 0.40 9.08 -12.84
N LYS A 41 0.96 9.75 -13.85
CA LYS A 41 0.47 11.06 -14.30
C LYS A 41 -0.97 10.98 -14.79
N GLU A 42 -1.27 9.97 -15.60
CA GLU A 42 -2.60 9.76 -16.16
C GLU A 42 -3.61 9.36 -15.09
N ALA A 43 -3.21 8.48 -14.16
CA ALA A 43 -4.06 8.06 -13.05
C ALA A 43 -4.47 9.24 -12.16
N VAL A 44 -3.51 10.09 -11.77
CA VAL A 44 -3.79 11.27 -10.94
C VAL A 44 -4.69 12.27 -11.67
N TYR A 45 -4.45 12.53 -12.96
CA TYR A 45 -5.30 13.39 -13.77
C TYR A 45 -6.76 12.92 -13.78
N LYS A 46 -6.99 11.63 -14.05
CA LYS A 46 -8.34 11.04 -14.06
C LYS A 46 -9.04 11.16 -12.71
N LEU A 47 -8.34 10.90 -11.61
CA LEU A 47 -8.91 10.99 -10.26
C LEU A 47 -9.33 12.41 -9.91
N ILE A 48 -8.48 13.40 -10.19
CA ILE A 48 -8.82 14.81 -9.93
C ILE A 48 -9.98 15.26 -10.81
N ASN A 49 -9.95 14.91 -12.11
CA ASN A 49 -11.01 15.28 -13.04
C ASN A 49 -12.36 14.63 -12.71
N TYR A 50 -12.36 13.42 -12.13
CA TYR A 50 -13.57 12.75 -11.67
C TYR A 50 -14.23 13.45 -10.47
N LEU A 51 -13.43 14.13 -9.64
CA LEU A 51 -13.88 14.82 -8.43
C LEU A 51 -14.13 16.33 -8.62
N SER A 52 -13.87 16.85 -9.83
CA SER A 52 -14.09 18.26 -10.20
C SER A 52 -15.48 18.43 -10.80
#